data_AF-A0A485KH78-F1
#
_entry.id   AF-A0A485KH78-F1
#
_cell.length_a   1.000
_cell.length_b   1.000
_cell.length_c   1.000
_cell.angle_alpha   90.00
_cell.angle_beta   90.00
_cell.angle_gamma   90.00
#
_symmetry.space_group_name_H-M   'P 1'
#
loop_
_entity.id
_entity.type
_entity.pdbx_description
1 polymer ?
#
loop_
_entity_poly.entity_id
_entity_poly.type
_entity_poly.pdbx_seq_one_letter_code
_entity_poly.pdbx_strand_id
1 'polypeptide(L)'
;MATPVASPALSPAAARVLHTFPLVTLICRFQAGTFEAISSMKQWPSIDGLHGPLLVAPTLSTWPSRIVGAVNLSLDELPSMMDTRRAVVKRILARSDHSAALHHAMTQNAHVRTVVAEFAAFDGLPRLLQDSYLNAGDQKIRTRWYVCAPETGQSIDPPRSLLQLAAFHGHMSIWRVLRFVNYPMFSGNGWDMAYTAIEVAATRGHVAFLDAQRRFCGRFSAIVPPSPDDDRVSGMVTRMPLLDAICAKGHTRVVHSLLGATTLHTSTAMDTAAANGHLDVVRMLHELSSQGCTTNAMDQAAIHGHDKVVRFLHANRSEGCTVAAMDAYIGRGDVDMVHFLHSNRPEKCSTTALREATVRGHFLMVKYLVDHKVVVPTETELEAAAVHGHLKIVEYLYNGRRGKTLCVAAALQAASNANSDAIVTYLDARRCSCCESTPLELLVAKRHQPKRKRR
;
A
#
# COMPACT_ATOMS: atom_id res chain seq x y z
N MET A 1 -33.33 50.86 38.71
CA MET A 1 -33.15 51.87 37.64
C MET A 1 -31.69 52.31 37.66
N ALA A 2 -30.87 51.74 36.77
CA ALA A 2 -29.51 52.21 36.53
C ALA A 2 -29.52 52.94 35.17
N THR A 3 -29.15 54.22 35.19
CA THR A 3 -29.08 55.09 34.02
C THR A 3 -27.93 54.66 33.09
N PRO A 4 -28.10 54.74 31.76
CA PRO A 4 -27.06 54.33 30.82
C PRO A 4 -25.94 55.37 30.82
N VAL A 5 -24.71 54.92 31.08
CA VAL A 5 -23.50 55.75 30.92
C VAL A 5 -23.30 56.00 29.44
N ALA A 6 -23.46 57.26 29.02
CA ALA A 6 -23.23 57.70 27.65
C ALA A 6 -21.77 57.44 27.25
N SER A 7 -21.56 56.63 26.21
CA SER A 7 -20.24 56.46 25.61
C SER A 7 -19.74 57.81 25.09
N PRO A 8 -18.47 58.19 25.30
CA PRO A 8 -17.95 59.46 24.82
C PRO A 8 -18.07 59.52 23.29
N ALA A 9 -18.82 60.49 22.78
CA ALA A 9 -18.97 60.71 21.35
C ALA A 9 -17.59 60.98 20.74
N LEU A 10 -17.16 60.12 19.80
CA LEU A 10 -15.94 60.32 19.03
C LEU A 10 -15.96 61.68 18.36
N SER A 11 -14.82 62.39 18.36
CA SER A 11 -14.71 63.70 17.72
C SER A 11 -15.08 63.61 16.23
N PRO A 12 -15.66 64.66 15.61
CA PRO A 12 -16.06 64.64 14.20
C PRO A 12 -14.90 64.36 13.22
N ALA A 13 -13.65 64.57 13.66
CA ALA A 13 -12.45 64.22 12.93
C ALA A 13 -12.13 62.71 13.05
N ALA A 14 -12.21 62.14 14.26
CA ALA A 14 -12.02 60.71 14.48
C ALA A 14 -13.12 59.87 13.80
N ALA A 15 -14.38 60.32 13.84
CA ALA A 15 -15.48 59.70 13.11
C ALA A 15 -15.24 59.73 11.58
N ARG A 16 -14.77 60.84 11.02
CA ARG A 16 -14.42 60.94 9.59
C ARG A 16 -13.30 60.00 9.17
N VAL A 17 -12.29 59.80 10.01
CA VAL A 17 -11.21 58.84 9.75
C VAL A 17 -11.75 57.42 9.77
N LEU A 18 -12.52 57.05 10.80
CA LEU A 18 -13.14 55.72 10.94
C LEU A 18 -14.15 55.39 9.84
N HIS A 19 -14.82 56.39 9.25
CA HIS A 19 -15.77 56.22 8.15
C HIS A 19 -15.14 56.36 6.76
N THR A 20 -13.82 56.53 6.66
CA THR A 20 -13.17 56.46 5.35
C THR A 20 -13.29 55.03 4.81
N PHE A 21 -13.77 54.92 3.57
CA PHE A 21 -13.99 53.63 2.89
C PHE A 21 -12.78 52.66 3.00
N PRO A 22 -11.51 53.11 2.90
CA PRO A 22 -10.35 52.24 3.09
C PRO A 22 -10.19 51.71 4.52
N LEU A 23 -10.45 52.53 5.56
CA LEU A 23 -10.28 52.12 6.95
C LEU A 23 -11.40 51.19 7.43
N VAL A 24 -12.65 51.44 7.02
CA VAL A 24 -13.76 50.51 7.28
C VAL A 24 -13.49 49.16 6.62
N THR A 25 -13.03 49.16 5.37
CA THR A 25 -12.66 47.93 4.66
C THR A 25 -11.52 47.19 5.37
N LEU A 26 -10.53 47.91 5.90
CA LEU A 26 -9.42 47.33 6.66
C LEU A 26 -9.89 46.71 7.98
N ILE A 27 -10.74 47.41 8.73
CA ILE A 27 -11.32 46.92 10.00
C ILE A 27 -12.20 45.69 9.75
N CYS A 28 -13.05 45.71 8.72
CA CYS A 28 -13.87 44.55 8.34
C CYS A 28 -13.00 43.37 7.91
N ARG A 29 -11.92 43.59 7.15
CA ARG A 29 -10.96 42.52 6.77
C ARG A 29 -10.22 41.93 7.98
N PHE A 30 -9.88 42.76 8.96
CA PHE A 30 -9.26 42.33 10.21
C PHE A 30 -10.24 41.51 11.05
N GLN A 31 -11.46 42.02 11.28
CA GLN A 31 -12.51 41.33 12.02
C GLN A 31 -12.96 40.02 11.34
N ALA A 32 -12.89 39.96 10.02
CA ALA A 32 -13.21 38.76 9.25
C ALA A 32 -11.99 37.81 9.07
N GLY A 33 -10.86 38.09 9.72
CA GLY A 33 -9.69 37.20 9.81
C GLY A 33 -8.84 37.10 8.53
N THR A 34 -8.99 38.01 7.56
CA THR A 34 -8.24 37.95 6.28
C THR A 34 -6.75 38.16 6.49
N PHE A 35 -6.36 39.09 7.37
CA PHE A 35 -4.95 39.38 7.64
C PHE A 35 -4.26 38.22 8.36
N GLU A 36 -4.94 37.62 9.34
CA GLU A 36 -4.46 36.42 10.03
C GLU A 36 -4.29 35.26 9.04
N ALA A 37 -5.27 35.06 8.15
CA ALA A 37 -5.20 34.01 7.15
C ALA A 37 -4.01 34.18 6.18
N ILE A 38 -3.77 35.39 5.68
CA ILE A 38 -2.59 35.70 4.83
C ILE A 38 -1.29 35.56 5.64
N SER A 39 -1.29 35.93 6.93
CA SER A 39 -0.12 35.76 7.80
C SER A 39 0.19 34.29 8.05
N SER A 40 -0.82 33.45 8.26
CA SER A 40 -0.67 31.99 8.33
C SER A 40 -0.09 31.42 7.04
N MET A 41 -0.56 31.89 5.86
CA MET A 41 -0.02 31.46 4.57
C MET A 41 1.47 31.75 4.42
N LYS A 42 1.95 32.90 4.93
CA LYS A 42 3.38 33.25 4.91
C LYS A 42 4.24 32.29 5.76
N GLN A 43 3.64 31.63 6.75
CA GLN A 43 4.33 30.70 7.64
C GLN A 43 4.25 29.25 7.16
N TRP A 44 3.44 28.95 6.13
CA TRP A 44 3.35 27.59 5.62
C TRP A 44 4.67 27.16 4.97
N PRO A 45 5.16 25.94 5.25
CA PRO A 45 6.32 25.42 4.54
C PRO A 45 5.92 25.11 3.09
N SER A 46 6.77 25.42 2.11
CA SER A 46 6.57 24.97 0.72
C SER A 46 6.94 23.49 0.57
N ILE A 47 6.44 22.85 -0.48
CA ILE A 47 6.64 21.42 -0.73
C ILE A 47 7.70 21.26 -1.80
N ASP A 48 8.88 20.79 -1.42
CA ASP A 48 10.00 20.50 -2.34
C ASP A 48 9.75 19.20 -3.12
N GLY A 49 9.25 18.16 -2.43
CA GLY A 49 8.94 16.88 -3.03
C GLY A 49 8.07 15.97 -2.16
N LEU A 50 7.57 14.90 -2.78
CA LEU A 50 6.83 13.84 -2.12
C LEU A 50 7.63 12.53 -2.16
N HIS A 51 7.54 11.74 -1.09
CA HIS A 51 8.10 10.39 -1.02
C HIS A 51 7.06 9.39 -0.49
N GLY A 52 7.41 8.11 -0.49
CA GLY A 52 6.51 7.03 -0.04
C GLY A 52 7.16 5.65 -0.14
N PRO A 53 6.37 4.55 -0.15
CA PRO A 53 6.85 3.18 0.04
C PRO A 53 7.81 2.61 -1.04
N LEU A 54 7.78 3.11 -2.28
CA LEU A 54 8.74 2.76 -3.35
C LEU A 54 10.19 3.15 -3.04
N LEU A 55 10.43 4.07 -2.10
CA LEU A 55 11.74 4.46 -1.64
C LEU A 55 12.00 3.78 -0.29
N VAL A 56 12.92 2.82 -0.27
CA VAL A 56 13.29 2.12 0.95
C VAL A 56 14.55 2.77 1.52
N ALA A 57 14.42 3.46 2.65
CA ALA A 57 15.54 3.93 3.45
C ALA A 57 15.30 3.57 4.92
N PRO A 58 16.13 2.70 5.52
CA PRO A 58 15.88 2.18 6.87
C PRO A 58 16.10 3.20 7.99
N THR A 59 16.67 4.37 7.71
CA THR A 59 17.20 5.29 8.74
C THR A 59 16.63 6.71 8.73
N LEU A 60 15.81 7.08 7.74
CA LEU A 60 15.30 8.45 7.60
C LEU A 60 13.77 8.48 7.73
N SER A 61 13.27 9.10 8.81
CA SER A 61 11.83 9.35 9.01
C SER A 61 11.30 10.47 8.09
N THR A 62 12.15 11.44 7.75
CA THR A 62 11.85 12.55 6.83
C THR A 62 13.07 12.87 5.98
N TRP A 63 12.87 13.09 4.69
CA TRP A 63 13.96 13.36 3.75
C TRP A 63 14.36 14.85 3.73
N PRO A 64 15.65 15.21 3.77
CA PRO A 64 16.08 16.61 3.76
C PRO A 64 15.71 17.32 2.45
N SER A 65 15.14 18.51 2.56
CA SER A 65 14.83 19.41 1.43
C SER A 65 16.10 20.09 0.90
N ARG A 66 16.20 20.30 -0.42
CA ARG A 66 17.27 21.10 -1.02
C ARG A 66 16.97 22.60 -0.96
N ILE A 67 15.70 22.95 -0.76
CA ILE A 67 15.24 24.34 -0.65
C ILE A 67 15.10 24.69 0.83
N VAL A 68 15.80 25.75 1.24
CA VAL A 68 15.76 26.27 2.62
C VAL A 68 14.32 26.66 2.98
N GLY A 69 13.79 26.09 4.06
CA GLY A 69 12.43 26.34 4.55
C GLY A 69 11.32 25.52 3.87
N ALA A 70 11.65 24.73 2.84
CA ALA A 70 10.71 23.77 2.24
C ALA A 70 10.80 22.40 2.93
N VAL A 71 9.77 21.59 2.75
CA VAL A 71 9.66 20.24 3.33
C VAL A 71 9.53 19.18 2.22
N ASN A 72 10.14 18.01 2.43
CA ASN A 72 9.72 16.79 1.76
C ASN A 72 8.72 16.07 2.65
N LEU A 73 7.64 15.59 2.05
CA LEU A 73 6.54 14.98 2.80
C LEU A 73 6.27 13.56 2.34
N SER A 74 5.87 12.73 3.28
CA SER A 74 5.26 11.45 2.95
C SER A 74 3.92 11.68 2.25
N LEU A 75 3.61 10.86 1.25
CA LEU A 75 2.29 10.82 0.61
C LEU A 75 1.15 10.62 1.63
N ASP A 76 1.44 9.99 2.78
CA ASP A 76 0.45 9.73 3.84
C ASP A 76 0.18 10.97 4.71
N GLU A 77 1.16 11.88 4.84
CA GLU A 77 1.06 13.11 5.63
C GLU A 77 0.45 14.27 4.83
N LEU A 78 0.58 14.21 3.50
CA LEU A 78 0.14 15.25 2.58
C LEU A 78 -1.34 15.67 2.77
N PRO A 79 -2.32 14.76 2.92
CA PRO A 79 -3.73 15.14 3.13
C PRO A 79 -3.95 15.99 4.37
N SER A 80 -3.32 15.62 5.50
CA SER A 80 -3.46 16.33 6.78
C SER A 80 -2.97 17.78 6.66
N MET A 81 -1.79 17.99 6.08
CA MET A 81 -1.29 19.34 5.82
C MET A 81 -2.23 20.10 4.88
N MET A 82 -2.72 19.47 3.81
CA MET A 82 -3.61 20.14 2.85
C MET A 82 -4.98 20.48 3.45
N ASP A 83 -5.49 19.72 4.40
CA ASP A 83 -6.73 20.03 5.11
C ASP A 83 -6.58 21.27 6.01
N THR A 84 -5.42 21.46 6.64
CA THR A 84 -5.15 22.72 7.37
C THR A 84 -5.15 23.91 6.42
N ARG A 85 -4.51 23.79 5.24
CA ARG A 85 -4.50 24.85 4.21
C ARG A 85 -5.91 25.11 3.68
N ARG A 86 -6.69 24.06 3.42
CA ARG A 86 -8.07 24.10 2.93
C ARG A 86 -8.98 24.91 3.84
N ALA A 87 -8.91 24.70 5.16
CA ALA A 87 -9.72 25.42 6.13
C ALA A 87 -9.45 26.94 6.11
N VAL A 88 -8.22 27.35 5.82
CA VAL A 88 -7.85 28.76 5.68
C VAL A 88 -8.29 29.31 4.32
N VAL A 89 -7.97 28.62 3.22
CA VAL A 89 -8.28 29.10 1.86
C VAL A 89 -9.79 29.17 1.61
N LYS A 90 -10.58 28.18 2.06
CA LYS A 90 -12.05 28.21 1.90
C LYS A 90 -12.68 29.45 2.56
N ARG A 91 -12.19 29.87 3.73
CA ARG A 91 -12.67 31.09 4.40
C ARG A 91 -12.38 32.36 3.59
N ILE A 92 -11.23 32.40 2.92
CA ILE A 92 -10.86 33.54 2.05
C ILE A 92 -11.70 33.54 0.76
N LEU A 93 -11.86 32.38 0.10
CA LEU A 93 -12.58 32.31 -1.18
C LEU A 93 -14.10 32.46 -1.05
N ALA A 94 -14.67 32.30 0.14
CA ALA A 94 -16.10 32.46 0.38
C ALA A 94 -16.61 33.89 0.17
N ARG A 95 -15.72 34.90 0.14
CA ARG A 95 -16.09 36.31 0.00
C ARG A 95 -15.25 37.01 -1.07
N SER A 96 -15.89 37.85 -1.88
CA SER A 96 -15.24 38.56 -3.00
C SER A 96 -14.20 39.59 -2.55
N ASP A 97 -14.44 40.26 -1.43
CA ASP A 97 -13.55 41.27 -0.81
C ASP A 97 -12.25 40.67 -0.27
N HIS A 98 -12.31 39.43 0.22
CA HIS A 98 -11.17 38.63 0.70
C HIS A 98 -10.38 38.01 -0.45
N SER A 99 -11.07 37.53 -1.50
CA SER A 99 -10.42 37.04 -2.72
C SER A 99 -9.54 38.12 -3.36
N ALA A 100 -10.00 39.38 -3.45
CA ALA A 100 -9.19 40.50 -3.94
C ALA A 100 -7.93 40.74 -3.08
N ALA A 101 -8.04 40.62 -1.75
CA ALA A 101 -6.89 40.75 -0.85
C ALA A 101 -5.88 39.61 -1.02
N LEU A 102 -6.35 38.38 -1.27
CA LEU A 102 -5.49 37.24 -1.59
C LEU A 102 -4.75 37.45 -2.91
N HIS A 103 -5.45 37.90 -3.96
CA HIS A 103 -4.82 38.25 -5.24
C HIS A 103 -3.73 39.31 -5.07
N HIS A 104 -4.02 40.37 -4.31
CA HIS A 104 -3.02 41.38 -3.98
C HIS A 104 -1.83 40.76 -3.24
N ALA A 105 -2.05 39.91 -2.23
CA ALA A 105 -0.97 39.25 -1.50
C ALA A 105 -0.10 38.36 -2.39
N MET A 106 -0.68 37.63 -3.36
CA MET A 106 0.05 36.81 -4.33
C MET A 106 0.92 37.64 -5.28
N THR A 107 0.52 38.88 -5.62
CA THR A 107 1.36 39.79 -6.42
C THR A 107 2.57 40.28 -5.64
N GLN A 108 2.41 40.53 -4.34
CA GLN A 108 3.45 41.13 -3.49
C GLN A 108 4.42 40.10 -2.89
N ASN A 109 3.99 38.84 -2.73
CA ASN A 109 4.79 37.83 -2.05
C ASN A 109 4.87 36.52 -2.84
N ALA A 110 6.09 36.19 -3.28
CA ALA A 110 6.36 34.98 -4.06
C ALA A 110 6.08 33.67 -3.31
N HIS A 111 6.35 33.64 -2.00
CA HIS A 111 6.10 32.47 -1.17
C HIS A 111 4.60 32.18 -1.03
N VAL A 112 3.79 33.22 -0.74
CA VAL A 112 2.33 33.11 -0.67
C VAL A 112 1.76 32.58 -1.99
N ARG A 113 2.27 33.07 -3.13
CA ARG A 113 1.88 32.58 -4.45
C ARG A 113 2.22 31.10 -4.65
N THR A 114 3.41 30.64 -4.23
CA THR A 114 3.82 29.24 -4.28
C THR A 114 2.91 28.33 -3.47
N VAL A 115 2.68 28.63 -2.19
CA VAL A 115 1.88 27.75 -1.32
C VAL A 115 0.39 27.72 -1.71
N VAL A 116 -0.12 28.82 -2.29
CA VAL A 116 -1.48 28.87 -2.86
C VAL A 116 -1.55 28.06 -4.16
N ALA A 117 -0.53 28.11 -5.02
CA ALA A 117 -0.45 27.28 -6.23
C ALA A 117 -0.38 25.78 -5.88
N GLU A 118 0.42 25.40 -4.90
CA GLU A 118 0.48 24.02 -4.36
C GLU A 118 -0.90 23.55 -3.88
N PHE A 119 -1.57 24.38 -3.07
CA PHE A 119 -2.92 24.09 -2.61
C PHE A 119 -3.92 23.95 -3.77
N ALA A 120 -3.89 24.88 -4.73
CA ALA A 120 -4.78 24.86 -5.89
C ALA A 120 -4.55 23.62 -6.77
N ALA A 121 -3.30 23.18 -6.91
CA ALA A 121 -2.94 21.98 -7.65
C ALA A 121 -3.43 20.70 -6.95
N PHE A 122 -3.26 20.61 -5.63
CA PHE A 122 -3.73 19.49 -4.83
C PHE A 122 -5.26 19.42 -4.78
N ASP A 123 -5.95 20.56 -4.63
CA ASP A 123 -7.41 20.60 -4.47
C ASP A 123 -8.19 20.68 -5.80
N GLY A 124 -7.49 20.71 -6.93
CA GLY A 124 -8.14 20.70 -8.23
C GLY A 124 -8.84 22.02 -8.59
N LEU A 125 -8.29 23.16 -8.18
CA LEU A 125 -8.82 24.50 -8.44
C LEU A 125 -8.10 25.20 -9.62
N PRO A 126 -8.49 24.94 -10.88
CA PRO A 126 -7.77 25.43 -12.06
C PRO A 126 -7.77 26.95 -12.20
N ARG A 127 -8.86 27.62 -11.81
CA ARG A 127 -8.96 29.09 -11.85
C ARG A 127 -7.98 29.73 -10.88
N LEU A 128 -7.97 29.26 -9.62
CA LEU A 128 -7.05 29.75 -8.60
C LEU A 128 -5.58 29.50 -8.99
N LEU A 129 -5.28 28.35 -9.59
CA LEU A 129 -3.95 28.07 -10.11
C LEU A 129 -3.60 29.00 -11.28
N GLN A 130 -4.52 29.25 -12.21
CA GLN A 130 -4.32 30.19 -13.29
C GLN A 130 -4.14 31.63 -12.79
N ASP A 131 -4.88 32.04 -11.76
CA ASP A 131 -4.73 33.36 -11.14
C ASP A 131 -3.38 33.48 -10.44
N SER A 132 -2.90 32.41 -9.80
CA SER A 132 -1.54 32.39 -9.25
C SER A 132 -0.47 32.59 -10.33
N TYR A 133 -0.77 32.25 -11.59
CA TYR A 133 0.11 32.44 -12.75
C TYR A 133 -0.04 33.84 -13.38
N LEU A 134 -1.26 34.31 -13.65
CA LEU A 134 -1.52 35.59 -14.32
C LEU A 134 -1.08 36.81 -13.50
N ASN A 135 -1.00 36.66 -12.18
CA ASN A 135 -0.59 37.73 -11.26
C ASN A 135 0.93 37.89 -11.14
N ALA A 136 1.73 37.15 -11.91
CA ALA A 136 3.19 37.30 -12.00
C ALA A 136 3.58 38.47 -12.93
N GLY A 137 3.05 39.66 -12.68
CA GLY A 137 3.64 40.98 -12.95
C GLY A 137 4.02 41.43 -14.38
N ASP A 138 4.24 40.56 -15.37
CA ASP A 138 4.84 41.02 -16.63
C ASP A 138 4.35 40.27 -17.87
N GLN A 139 3.67 40.99 -18.77
CA GLN A 139 3.11 40.48 -20.03
C GLN A 139 4.18 39.94 -20.99
N LYS A 140 5.48 40.22 -20.74
CA LYS A 140 6.61 39.69 -21.53
C LYS A 140 7.09 38.30 -21.09
N ILE A 141 6.68 37.79 -19.93
CA ILE A 141 7.14 36.50 -19.37
C ILE A 141 6.07 35.41 -19.58
N ARG A 142 5.44 35.40 -20.76
CA ARG A 142 4.44 34.37 -21.13
C ARG A 142 5.03 33.00 -21.41
N THR A 143 6.36 32.82 -21.33
CA THR A 143 7.02 31.62 -21.86
C THR A 143 7.72 30.74 -20.83
N ARG A 144 7.97 31.19 -19.59
CA ARG A 144 8.58 30.36 -18.53
C ARG A 144 8.15 30.82 -17.14
N TRP A 145 7.87 29.87 -16.23
CA TRP A 145 7.66 30.08 -14.78
C TRP A 145 8.93 30.58 -14.04
N TYR A 146 9.79 31.34 -14.72
CA TYR A 146 10.95 32.00 -14.13
C TYR A 146 10.50 33.36 -13.63
N VAL A 147 10.11 33.42 -12.36
CA VAL A 147 9.87 34.72 -11.73
C VAL A 147 11.24 35.30 -11.41
N CYS A 148 11.67 36.31 -12.16
CA CYS A 148 12.76 37.17 -11.70
C CYS A 148 12.27 37.90 -10.45
N ALA A 149 12.92 37.66 -9.30
CA ALA A 149 12.74 38.55 -8.16
C ALA A 149 13.22 39.96 -8.59
N PRO A 150 12.40 41.03 -8.43
CA PRO A 150 12.77 42.38 -8.86
C PRO A 150 14.07 42.89 -8.21
N GLU A 151 14.44 42.33 -7.07
CA GLU A 151 15.52 42.83 -6.22
C GLU A 151 16.86 42.09 -6.44
N THR A 152 16.88 40.89 -7.03
CA THR A 152 18.09 40.06 -7.13
C THR A 152 18.40 39.55 -8.54
N GLY A 153 17.51 39.73 -9.52
CA GLY A 153 17.71 39.24 -10.89
C GLY A 153 17.80 37.72 -11.03
N GLN A 154 17.68 36.96 -9.94
CA GLN A 154 17.70 35.51 -9.96
C GLN A 154 16.36 34.95 -10.43
N SER A 155 16.46 34.04 -11.39
CA SER A 155 15.37 33.26 -11.94
C SER A 155 14.89 32.24 -10.91
N ILE A 156 13.73 32.47 -10.28
CA ILE A 156 13.14 31.51 -9.33
C ILE A 156 12.49 30.38 -10.13
N ASP A 157 12.92 29.14 -9.90
CA ASP A 157 12.31 27.95 -10.48
C ASP A 157 10.85 27.80 -10.03
N PRO A 158 9.95 27.27 -10.89
CA PRO A 158 8.63 26.87 -10.45
C PRO A 158 8.70 25.87 -9.29
N PRO A 159 7.80 25.93 -8.28
CA PRO A 159 7.48 24.82 -7.40
C PRO A 159 7.37 23.52 -8.20
N ARG A 160 8.28 22.60 -7.89
CA ARG A 160 8.47 21.33 -8.61
C ARG A 160 7.38 20.30 -8.26
N SER A 161 6.66 20.53 -7.17
CA SER A 161 5.64 19.65 -6.64
C SER A 161 4.26 19.75 -7.32
N LEU A 162 3.98 20.80 -8.10
CA LEU A 162 2.62 21.03 -8.64
C LEU A 162 2.08 19.86 -9.47
N LEU A 163 2.95 19.23 -10.27
CA LEU A 163 2.54 18.08 -11.08
C LEU A 163 2.33 16.83 -10.21
N GLN A 164 3.15 16.62 -9.17
CA GLN A 164 2.97 15.53 -8.19
C GLN A 164 1.66 15.71 -7.41
N LEU A 165 1.34 16.93 -7.00
CA LEU A 165 0.12 17.28 -6.28
C LEU A 165 -1.13 17.09 -7.16
N ALA A 166 -1.07 17.52 -8.42
CA ALA A 166 -2.13 17.26 -9.40
C ALA A 166 -2.32 15.75 -9.65
N ALA A 167 -1.21 15.01 -9.73
CA ALA A 167 -1.21 13.56 -9.89
C ALA A 167 -1.82 12.83 -8.69
N PHE A 168 -1.71 13.37 -7.48
CA PHE A 168 -2.23 12.74 -6.26
C PHE A 168 -3.74 12.45 -6.33
N HIS A 169 -4.53 13.39 -6.85
CA HIS A 169 -5.97 13.20 -7.06
C HIS A 169 -6.36 13.01 -8.53
N GLY A 170 -5.38 12.93 -9.45
CA GLY A 170 -5.64 12.77 -10.87
C GLY A 170 -6.34 13.96 -11.52
N HIS A 171 -6.08 15.18 -11.05
CA HIS A 171 -6.76 16.39 -11.51
C HIS A 171 -6.37 16.79 -12.94
N MET A 172 -7.14 16.30 -13.92
CA MET A 172 -6.93 16.62 -15.34
C MET A 172 -7.15 18.09 -15.68
N SER A 173 -7.98 18.81 -14.92
CA SER A 173 -8.15 20.26 -15.05
C SER A 173 -6.84 21.01 -14.75
N ILE A 174 -6.17 20.63 -13.66
CA ILE A 174 -4.88 21.18 -13.27
C ILE A 174 -3.80 20.80 -14.28
N TRP A 175 -3.75 19.53 -14.70
CA TRP A 175 -2.80 19.09 -15.72
C TRP A 175 -2.90 19.92 -17.01
N ARG A 176 -4.12 20.23 -17.47
CA ARG A 176 -4.35 21.09 -18.65
C ARG A 176 -3.88 22.53 -18.41
N VAL A 177 -4.12 23.10 -17.23
CA VAL A 177 -3.63 24.43 -16.86
C VAL A 177 -2.10 24.44 -16.87
N LEU A 178 -1.44 23.48 -16.20
CA LEU A 178 0.02 23.35 -16.17
C LEU A 178 0.61 23.25 -17.58
N ARG A 179 -0.02 22.47 -18.47
CA ARG A 179 0.36 22.41 -19.88
C ARG A 179 0.20 23.76 -20.59
N PHE A 180 -0.93 24.43 -20.38
CA PHE A 180 -1.24 25.70 -21.03
C PHE A 180 -0.24 26.80 -20.62
N VAL A 181 0.19 26.80 -19.36
CA VAL A 181 1.16 27.77 -18.82
C VAL A 181 2.63 27.38 -19.06
N ASN A 182 2.88 26.38 -19.91
CA ASN A 182 4.20 25.84 -20.22
C ASN A 182 5.01 25.45 -18.96
N TYR A 183 4.32 24.90 -17.95
CA TYR A 183 4.96 24.34 -16.77
C TYR A 183 5.89 23.19 -17.21
N PRO A 184 7.09 23.04 -16.62
CA PRO A 184 7.99 21.97 -16.99
C PRO A 184 7.43 20.61 -16.53
N MET A 185 6.67 19.98 -17.43
CA MET A 185 6.01 18.69 -17.21
C MET A 185 7.00 17.52 -17.04
N PHE A 186 8.28 17.74 -17.35
CA PHE A 186 9.39 16.82 -17.09
C PHE A 186 10.07 17.09 -15.73
N SER A 187 10.01 18.33 -15.21
CA SER A 187 10.64 18.68 -13.91
C SER A 187 9.83 18.23 -12.71
N GLY A 188 8.66 17.62 -12.93
CA GLY A 188 7.99 16.77 -11.95
C GLY A 188 8.68 15.41 -11.75
N ASN A 189 9.85 15.21 -12.37
CA ASN A 189 10.81 14.21 -11.95
C ASN A 189 11.24 14.60 -10.54
N GLY A 190 10.77 13.84 -9.55
CA GLY A 190 11.49 13.84 -8.30
C GLY A 190 12.97 13.61 -8.60
N TRP A 191 13.84 14.33 -7.92
CA TRP A 191 15.26 13.95 -7.86
C TRP A 191 15.37 12.51 -7.32
N ASP A 192 16.55 11.93 -7.21
CA ASP A 192 16.71 10.49 -6.88
C ASP A 192 15.88 10.02 -5.65
N MET A 193 15.52 10.94 -4.76
CA MET A 193 14.76 10.75 -3.52
C MET A 193 13.30 11.20 -3.52
N ALA A 194 12.76 11.72 -4.62
CA ALA A 194 11.35 12.13 -4.72
C ALA A 194 10.60 11.33 -5.77
N TYR A 195 9.29 11.24 -5.59
CA TYR A 195 8.40 10.55 -6.52
C TYR A 195 8.22 11.38 -7.78
N THR A 196 8.24 10.75 -8.94
CA THR A 196 7.74 11.40 -10.14
C THR A 196 6.22 11.54 -10.06
N ALA A 197 5.65 12.51 -10.78
CA ALA A 197 4.19 12.61 -10.91
C ALA A 197 3.56 11.33 -11.50
N ILE A 198 4.32 10.58 -12.31
CA ILE A 198 3.90 9.28 -12.86
C ILE A 198 3.78 8.25 -11.74
N GLU A 199 4.77 8.15 -10.85
CA GLU A 199 4.72 7.23 -9.70
C GLU A 199 3.55 7.57 -8.76
N VAL A 200 3.32 8.87 -8.48
CA VAL A 200 2.18 9.31 -7.68
C VAL A 200 0.86 8.93 -8.35
N ALA A 201 0.69 9.22 -9.65
CA ALA A 201 -0.53 8.89 -10.37
C ALA A 201 -0.76 7.37 -10.45
N ALA A 202 0.30 6.60 -10.68
CA ALA A 202 0.23 5.17 -10.92
C ALA A 202 -0.03 4.35 -9.65
N THR A 203 0.63 4.70 -8.54
CA THR A 203 0.38 4.09 -7.23
C THR A 203 -1.05 4.32 -6.72
N ARG A 204 -1.75 5.33 -7.27
CA ARG A 204 -3.11 5.75 -6.92
C ARG A 204 -4.17 5.48 -7.99
N GLY A 205 -3.80 4.89 -9.13
CA GLY A 205 -4.78 4.43 -10.13
C GLY A 205 -5.27 5.48 -11.14
N HIS A 206 -4.58 6.63 -11.28
CA HIS A 206 -5.06 7.75 -12.11
C HIS A 206 -4.71 7.60 -13.60
N VAL A 207 -5.41 6.68 -14.27
CA VAL A 207 -5.15 6.30 -15.69
C VAL A 207 -5.22 7.48 -16.65
N ALA A 208 -6.23 8.35 -16.54
CA ALA A 208 -6.38 9.50 -17.46
C ALA A 208 -5.19 10.48 -17.38
N PHE A 209 -4.62 10.64 -16.19
CA PHE A 209 -3.43 11.47 -15.97
C PHE A 209 -2.20 10.83 -16.61
N LEU A 210 -2.04 9.52 -16.42
CA LEU A 210 -0.94 8.74 -17.02
C LEU A 210 -1.00 8.74 -18.54
N ASP A 211 -2.18 8.52 -19.13
CA ASP A 211 -2.38 8.55 -20.58
C ASP A 211 -2.05 9.93 -21.16
N ALA A 212 -2.49 11.00 -20.49
CA ALA A 212 -2.19 12.36 -20.90
C ALA A 212 -0.69 12.67 -20.83
N GLN A 213 -0.04 12.25 -19.73
CA GLN A 213 1.40 12.40 -19.55
C GLN A 213 2.18 11.59 -20.59
N ARG A 214 1.76 10.35 -20.87
CA ARG A 214 2.35 9.47 -21.90
C ARG A 214 2.29 10.12 -23.27
N ARG A 215 1.12 10.64 -23.66
CA ARG A 215 0.94 11.33 -24.95
C ARG A 215 1.78 12.60 -25.06
N PHE A 216 2.08 13.26 -23.93
CA PHE A 216 2.93 14.45 -23.92
C PHE A 216 4.43 14.10 -24.00
N CYS A 217 4.90 13.17 -23.17
CA CYS A 217 6.31 12.80 -23.11
C CYS A 217 6.73 11.84 -24.24
N GLY A 218 5.78 11.17 -24.91
CA GLY A 218 6.03 10.18 -25.96
C GLY A 218 6.51 8.84 -25.39
N ARG A 219 7.72 8.82 -24.82
CA ARG A 219 8.23 7.74 -23.96
C ARG A 219 8.40 8.28 -22.55
N PHE A 220 8.13 7.44 -21.55
CA PHE A 220 8.56 7.76 -20.19
C PHE A 220 10.08 7.52 -20.12
N SER A 221 10.88 8.46 -20.63
CA SER A 221 12.29 8.50 -20.28
C SER A 221 12.38 8.86 -18.80
N ALA A 222 13.02 8.03 -17.98
CA ALA A 222 13.22 8.16 -16.54
C ALA A 222 12.25 7.37 -15.65
N ILE A 223 12.43 6.05 -15.64
CA ILE A 223 12.68 5.34 -14.37
C ILE A 223 14.07 4.73 -14.51
N VAL A 224 15.09 5.58 -14.66
CA VAL A 224 16.48 5.11 -14.63
C VAL A 224 16.84 5.15 -13.14
N PRO A 225 17.14 4.00 -12.50
CA PRO A 225 17.73 4.04 -11.16
C PRO A 225 19.01 4.89 -11.22
N PRO A 226 19.36 5.65 -10.17
CA PRO A 226 20.56 6.48 -10.19
C PRO A 226 21.77 5.66 -10.61
N SER A 227 22.69 6.27 -11.38
CA SER A 227 23.92 5.57 -11.77
C SER A 227 24.68 5.17 -10.51
N PRO A 228 25.28 3.96 -10.47
CA PRO A 228 26.04 3.49 -9.32
C PRO A 228 27.22 4.42 -8.93
N ASP A 229 27.61 5.33 -9.82
CA ASP A 229 28.74 6.25 -9.66
C ASP A 229 28.40 7.57 -8.91
N ASP A 230 27.18 7.77 -8.39
CA ASP A 230 26.89 8.92 -7.50
C ASP A 230 27.22 8.57 -6.04
N ASP A 231 28.48 8.78 -5.66
CA ASP A 231 29.07 8.49 -4.35
C ASP A 231 28.36 9.16 -3.16
N ARG A 232 27.40 10.08 -3.39
CA ARG A 232 26.64 10.74 -2.32
C ARG A 232 25.47 9.91 -1.80
N VAL A 233 25.06 8.86 -2.52
CA VAL A 233 23.92 8.00 -2.18
C VAL A 233 24.21 6.51 -2.44
N SER A 234 25.43 6.17 -2.83
CA SER A 234 25.85 4.78 -3.04
C SER A 234 25.68 3.97 -1.74
N GLY A 235 24.68 3.08 -1.73
CA GLY A 235 24.55 1.99 -0.75
C GLY A 235 23.38 2.01 0.25
N MET A 236 22.54 3.06 0.34
CA MET A 236 21.48 3.14 1.39
C MET A 236 20.03 3.20 0.91
N VAL A 237 19.77 3.41 -0.38
CA VAL A 237 18.40 3.60 -0.90
C VAL A 237 18.14 2.64 -2.06
N THR A 238 17.18 1.72 -1.88
CA THR A 238 16.70 0.87 -2.98
C THR A 238 15.37 1.41 -3.49
N ARG A 239 15.28 1.60 -4.81
CA ARG A 239 14.04 2.03 -5.49
C ARG A 239 13.39 0.79 -6.08
N MET A 240 12.19 0.44 -5.61
CA MET A 240 11.44 -0.67 -6.22
C MET A 240 11.00 -0.26 -7.63
N PRO A 241 11.09 -1.16 -8.64
CA PRO A 241 10.53 -0.88 -9.95
C PRO A 241 9.03 -0.55 -9.83
N LEU A 242 8.61 0.57 -10.41
CA LEU A 242 7.23 1.05 -10.32
C LEU A 242 6.22 0.01 -10.78
N LEU A 243 6.55 -0.75 -11.83
CA LEU A 243 5.70 -1.81 -12.35
C LEU A 243 5.46 -2.91 -11.32
N ASP A 244 6.48 -3.34 -10.57
CA ASP A 244 6.35 -4.39 -9.55
C ASP A 244 5.31 -3.97 -8.49
N ALA A 245 5.40 -2.74 -7.99
CA ALA A 245 4.49 -2.21 -6.98
C ALA A 245 3.05 -2.01 -7.49
N ILE A 246 2.88 -1.69 -8.77
CA ILE A 246 1.54 -1.53 -9.37
C ILE A 246 0.91 -2.89 -9.65
N CYS A 247 1.71 -3.86 -10.11
CA CYS A 247 1.26 -5.22 -10.35
C CYS A 247 0.78 -5.85 -9.05
N ALA A 248 1.49 -5.61 -7.93
CA ALA A 248 1.06 -6.02 -6.60
C ALA A 248 -0.30 -5.42 -6.17
N LYS A 249 -0.73 -4.27 -6.70
CA LYS A 249 -2.03 -3.66 -6.39
C LYS A 249 -3.17 -4.04 -7.33
N GLY A 250 -2.88 -4.75 -8.43
CA GLY A 250 -3.91 -5.19 -9.37
C GLY A 250 -4.45 -4.09 -10.28
N HIS A 251 -3.73 -2.97 -10.45
CA HIS A 251 -4.20 -1.86 -11.27
C HIS A 251 -4.02 -2.15 -12.78
N THR A 252 -4.77 -3.08 -13.35
CA THR A 252 -4.62 -3.57 -14.75
C THR A 252 -4.56 -2.46 -15.79
N ARG A 253 -5.41 -1.43 -15.67
CA ARG A 253 -5.42 -0.29 -16.60
C ARG A 253 -4.16 0.56 -16.52
N VAL A 254 -3.62 0.74 -15.32
CA VAL A 254 -2.36 1.45 -15.10
C VAL A 254 -1.20 0.62 -15.65
N VAL A 255 -1.19 -0.69 -15.38
CA VAL A 255 -0.18 -1.62 -15.92
C VAL A 255 -0.18 -1.55 -17.45
N HIS A 256 -1.34 -1.63 -18.10
CA HIS A 256 -1.46 -1.48 -19.55
C HIS A 256 -0.94 -0.12 -20.07
N SER A 257 -1.27 0.97 -19.37
CA SER A 257 -0.79 2.32 -19.73
C SER A 257 0.73 2.44 -19.66
N LEU A 258 1.38 1.77 -18.69
CA LEU A 258 2.81 1.84 -18.44
C LEU A 258 3.63 0.85 -19.28
N LEU A 259 3.14 -0.36 -19.52
CA LEU A 259 3.83 -1.39 -20.32
C LEU A 259 4.12 -0.94 -21.76
N GLY A 260 3.28 -0.08 -22.32
CA GLY A 260 3.53 0.50 -23.65
C GLY A 260 4.55 1.66 -23.67
N ALA A 261 5.17 2.01 -22.54
CA ALA A 261 6.03 3.18 -22.41
C ALA A 261 7.36 2.94 -21.63
N THR A 262 7.50 1.84 -20.89
CA THR A 262 8.75 1.48 -20.19
C THR A 262 9.00 -0.03 -20.23
N THR A 263 10.18 -0.42 -20.72
CA THR A 263 10.75 -1.77 -20.65
C THR A 263 11.70 -1.84 -19.46
N LEU A 264 11.25 -2.43 -18.34
CA LEU A 264 12.05 -3.03 -17.25
C LEU A 264 11.07 -3.42 -16.13
N HIS A 265 10.62 -4.66 -16.11
CA HIS A 265 9.99 -5.30 -14.96
C HIS A 265 10.72 -6.61 -14.68
N THR A 266 10.75 -7.02 -13.42
CA THR A 266 11.45 -8.24 -13.01
C THR A 266 10.46 -9.38 -12.81
N SER A 267 10.95 -10.59 -12.56
CA SER A 267 10.09 -11.72 -12.19
C SER A 267 9.23 -11.45 -10.96
N THR A 268 9.65 -10.51 -10.10
CA THR A 268 8.89 -10.10 -8.90
C THR A 268 7.54 -9.46 -9.24
N ALA A 269 7.39 -8.84 -10.42
CA ALA A 269 6.12 -8.24 -10.83
C ALA A 269 5.02 -9.30 -10.97
N MET A 270 5.35 -10.42 -11.62
CA MET A 270 4.41 -11.53 -11.78
C MET A 270 4.23 -12.30 -10.47
N ASP A 271 5.30 -12.47 -9.68
CA ASP A 271 5.23 -13.12 -8.36
C ASP A 271 4.31 -12.38 -7.41
N THR A 272 4.44 -11.05 -7.31
CA THR A 272 3.62 -10.22 -6.41
C THR A 272 2.18 -10.09 -6.90
N ALA A 273 1.94 -9.95 -8.21
CA ALA A 273 0.60 -9.99 -8.78
C ALA A 273 -0.10 -11.33 -8.50
N ALA A 274 0.65 -12.44 -8.60
CA ALA A 274 0.14 -13.77 -8.33
C ALA A 274 -0.15 -13.98 -6.83
N ALA A 275 0.75 -13.55 -5.96
CA ALA A 275 0.60 -13.60 -4.51
C ALA A 275 -0.66 -12.87 -4.02
N ASN A 276 -1.05 -11.78 -4.70
CA ASN A 276 -2.24 -10.98 -4.37
C ASN A 276 -3.47 -11.34 -5.21
N GLY A 277 -3.40 -12.36 -6.07
CA GLY A 277 -4.56 -12.91 -6.77
C GLY A 277 -5.02 -12.12 -8.00
N HIS A 278 -4.18 -11.23 -8.53
CA HIS A 278 -4.50 -10.38 -9.67
C HIS A 278 -4.31 -11.12 -11.01
N LEU A 279 -5.21 -12.08 -11.29
CA LEU A 279 -5.14 -12.95 -12.48
C LEU A 279 -5.07 -12.20 -13.81
N ASP A 280 -5.80 -11.08 -13.92
CA ASP A 280 -5.82 -10.21 -15.09
C ASP A 280 -4.46 -9.55 -15.33
N VAL A 281 -3.79 -9.09 -14.27
CA VAL A 281 -2.41 -8.60 -14.33
C VAL A 281 -1.45 -9.74 -14.69
N VAL A 282 -1.58 -10.91 -14.06
CA VAL A 282 -0.73 -12.07 -14.36
C VAL A 282 -0.84 -12.49 -15.83
N ARG A 283 -2.06 -12.53 -16.39
CA ARG A 283 -2.29 -12.82 -17.81
C ARG A 283 -1.64 -11.77 -18.72
N MET A 284 -1.85 -10.50 -18.39
CA MET A 284 -1.27 -9.39 -19.13
C MET A 284 0.27 -9.44 -19.13
N LEU A 285 0.89 -9.71 -17.98
CA LEU A 285 2.34 -9.86 -17.87
C LEU A 285 2.84 -11.07 -18.65
N HIS A 286 2.09 -12.18 -18.65
CA HIS A 286 2.42 -13.37 -19.42
C HIS A 286 2.39 -13.13 -20.95
N GLU A 287 1.38 -12.40 -21.45
CA GLU A 287 1.23 -12.12 -22.88
C GLU A 287 2.24 -11.09 -23.39
N LEU A 288 2.58 -10.09 -22.56
CA LEU A 288 3.38 -8.94 -22.98
C LEU A 288 4.88 -9.09 -22.68
N SER A 289 5.29 -10.10 -21.92
CA SER A 289 6.67 -10.22 -21.47
C SER A 289 7.30 -11.58 -21.68
N SER A 290 8.56 -11.55 -22.10
CA SER A 290 9.47 -12.70 -22.01
C SER A 290 10.01 -12.93 -20.59
N GLN A 291 9.91 -11.94 -19.69
CA GLN A 291 10.29 -12.09 -18.30
C GLN A 291 9.28 -13.00 -17.61
N GLY A 292 9.79 -14.10 -17.06
CA GLY A 292 8.98 -15.10 -16.37
C GLY A 292 8.57 -14.70 -14.96
N CYS A 293 8.18 -15.70 -14.18
CA CYS A 293 8.00 -15.61 -12.74
C CYS A 293 9.04 -16.51 -12.04
N THR A 294 8.98 -16.58 -10.73
CA THR A 294 9.67 -17.64 -9.97
C THR A 294 8.65 -18.64 -9.44
N THR A 295 9.11 -19.66 -8.72
CA THR A 295 8.21 -20.58 -8.00
C THR A 295 7.36 -19.86 -6.95
N ASN A 296 7.80 -18.69 -6.46
CA ASN A 296 7.05 -17.89 -5.50
C ASN A 296 5.69 -17.45 -6.04
N ALA A 297 5.53 -17.23 -7.35
CA ALA A 297 4.23 -16.86 -7.91
C ALA A 297 3.16 -17.91 -7.58
N MET A 298 3.45 -19.19 -7.81
CA MET A 298 2.50 -20.27 -7.59
C MET A 298 2.39 -20.62 -6.11
N ASP A 299 3.51 -20.62 -5.37
CA ASP A 299 3.53 -20.89 -3.94
C ASP A 299 2.71 -19.87 -3.14
N GLN A 300 2.96 -18.57 -3.37
CA GLN A 300 2.24 -17.51 -2.68
C GLN A 300 0.77 -17.43 -3.12
N ALA A 301 0.47 -17.66 -4.40
CA ALA A 301 -0.90 -17.77 -4.86
C ALA A 301 -1.64 -18.93 -4.16
N ALA A 302 -0.99 -20.09 -3.96
CA ALA A 302 -1.58 -21.22 -3.23
C ALA A 302 -1.80 -20.90 -1.74
N ILE A 303 -0.81 -20.29 -1.08
CA ILE A 303 -0.86 -19.88 0.33
C ILE A 303 -2.03 -18.94 0.61
N HIS A 304 -2.26 -17.96 -0.28
CA HIS A 304 -3.34 -16.98 -0.15
C HIS A 304 -4.68 -17.44 -0.78
N GLY A 305 -4.70 -18.62 -1.39
CA GLY A 305 -5.91 -19.23 -1.96
C GLY A 305 -6.42 -18.62 -3.25
N HIS A 306 -5.50 -18.26 -4.13
CA HIS A 306 -5.76 -17.76 -5.47
C HIS A 306 -5.72 -18.88 -6.51
N ASP A 307 -6.62 -19.86 -6.38
CA ASP A 307 -6.62 -21.11 -7.15
C ASP A 307 -6.69 -20.87 -8.67
N LYS A 308 -7.41 -19.82 -9.11
CA LYS A 308 -7.48 -19.42 -10.53
C LYS A 308 -6.12 -18.98 -11.07
N VAL A 309 -5.32 -18.29 -10.26
CA VAL A 309 -3.96 -17.89 -10.61
C VAL A 309 -3.06 -19.12 -10.69
N VAL A 310 -3.16 -20.04 -9.72
CA VAL A 310 -2.39 -21.30 -9.75
C VAL A 310 -2.69 -22.14 -10.99
N ARG A 311 -3.97 -22.29 -11.35
CA ARG A 311 -4.36 -23.01 -12.58
C ARG A 311 -3.83 -22.33 -13.84
N PHE A 312 -3.90 -20.99 -13.90
CA PHE A 312 -3.37 -20.23 -15.03
C PHE A 312 -1.85 -20.40 -15.17
N LEU A 313 -1.12 -20.18 -14.08
CA LEU A 313 0.34 -20.32 -14.05
C LEU A 313 0.75 -21.76 -14.39
N HIS A 314 0.06 -22.78 -13.85
CA HIS A 314 0.36 -24.16 -14.19
C HIS A 314 0.18 -24.47 -15.68
N ALA A 315 -0.89 -23.97 -16.30
CA ALA A 315 -1.19 -24.25 -17.70
C ALA A 315 -0.28 -23.49 -18.69
N ASN A 316 0.27 -22.34 -18.30
CA ASN A 316 0.95 -21.42 -19.22
C ASN A 316 2.43 -21.17 -18.89
N ARG A 317 2.93 -21.66 -17.74
CA ARG A 317 4.30 -21.42 -17.26
C ARG A 317 4.98 -22.72 -16.82
N SER A 318 6.31 -22.77 -16.98
CA SER A 318 7.12 -23.95 -16.69
C SER A 318 7.85 -23.90 -15.35
N GLU A 319 7.94 -22.74 -14.70
CA GLU A 319 8.70 -22.53 -13.45
C GLU A 319 8.17 -23.37 -12.30
N GLY A 320 6.85 -23.50 -12.20
CA GLY A 320 6.22 -24.38 -11.24
C GLY A 320 6.03 -23.86 -9.84
N CYS A 321 5.93 -24.79 -8.91
CA CYS A 321 5.72 -24.56 -7.49
C CYS A 321 6.68 -25.45 -6.69
N THR A 322 6.89 -25.09 -5.44
CA THR A 322 7.59 -25.95 -4.49
C THR A 322 6.59 -26.77 -3.68
N VAL A 323 7.10 -27.55 -2.72
CA VAL A 323 6.28 -28.27 -1.73
C VAL A 323 5.37 -27.33 -0.92
N ALA A 324 5.70 -26.03 -0.85
CA ALA A 324 4.92 -25.03 -0.12
C ALA A 324 3.50 -24.87 -0.68
N ALA A 325 3.33 -24.91 -2.01
CA ALA A 325 2.00 -24.84 -2.62
C ALA A 325 1.13 -26.03 -2.20
N MET A 326 1.68 -27.25 -2.24
CA MET A 326 0.98 -28.48 -1.87
C MET A 326 0.57 -28.46 -0.38
N ASP A 327 1.51 -28.09 0.49
CA ASP A 327 1.26 -28.00 1.94
C ASP A 327 0.22 -26.93 2.27
N ALA A 328 0.19 -25.81 1.55
CA ALA A 328 -0.82 -24.78 1.72
C ALA A 328 -2.25 -25.31 1.45
N TYR A 329 -2.45 -26.05 0.35
CA TYR A 329 -3.75 -26.65 0.06
C TYR A 329 -4.12 -27.75 1.08
N ILE A 330 -3.13 -28.52 1.55
CA ILE A 330 -3.34 -29.53 2.60
C ILE A 330 -3.78 -28.87 3.91
N GLY A 331 -3.10 -27.79 4.35
CA GLY A 331 -3.47 -27.04 5.54
C GLY A 331 -4.85 -26.35 5.44
N ARG A 332 -5.28 -26.01 4.23
CA ARG A 332 -6.64 -25.49 3.95
C ARG A 332 -7.70 -26.59 3.83
N GLY A 333 -7.30 -27.85 3.64
CA GLY A 333 -8.21 -28.98 3.41
C GLY A 333 -8.79 -29.03 2.00
N ASP A 334 -8.16 -28.37 1.02
CA ASP A 334 -8.62 -28.25 -0.36
C ASP A 334 -8.21 -29.48 -1.18
N VAL A 335 -9.04 -30.53 -1.12
CA VAL A 335 -8.79 -31.82 -1.79
C VAL A 335 -8.73 -31.67 -3.31
N ASP A 336 -9.52 -30.77 -3.90
CA ASP A 336 -9.58 -30.59 -5.35
C ASP A 336 -8.27 -30.00 -5.89
N MET A 337 -7.71 -29.01 -5.20
CA MET A 337 -6.42 -28.42 -5.58
C MET A 337 -5.24 -29.34 -5.26
N VAL A 338 -5.30 -30.11 -4.18
CA VAL A 338 -4.31 -31.17 -3.89
C VAL A 338 -4.35 -32.25 -4.97
N HIS A 339 -5.52 -32.70 -5.40
CA HIS A 339 -5.66 -33.64 -6.51
C HIS A 339 -5.13 -33.06 -7.82
N PHE A 340 -5.44 -31.80 -8.10
CA PHE A 340 -4.94 -31.10 -9.27
C PHE A 340 -3.41 -31.01 -9.28
N LEU A 341 -2.76 -30.58 -8.19
CA LEU A 341 -1.30 -30.53 -8.14
C LEU A 341 -0.71 -31.95 -8.21
N HIS A 342 -1.19 -32.88 -7.39
CA HIS A 342 -0.67 -34.25 -7.35
C HIS A 342 -0.72 -34.96 -8.71
N SER A 343 -1.75 -34.72 -9.52
CA SER A 343 -1.92 -35.35 -10.83
C SER A 343 -1.03 -34.75 -11.91
N ASN A 344 -0.62 -33.49 -11.76
CA ASN A 344 0.05 -32.74 -12.82
C ASN A 344 1.50 -32.34 -12.49
N ARG A 345 1.98 -32.63 -11.28
CA ARG A 345 3.27 -32.16 -10.77
C ARG A 345 4.03 -33.25 -10.03
N PRO A 346 5.35 -33.37 -10.21
CA PRO A 346 6.18 -34.33 -9.47
C PRO A 346 6.40 -33.92 -8.01
N GLU A 347 6.24 -32.63 -7.69
CA GLU A 347 6.43 -32.11 -6.33
C GLU A 347 5.38 -32.71 -5.39
N LYS A 348 5.86 -33.43 -4.37
CA LYS A 348 5.01 -34.04 -3.34
C LYS A 348 4.71 -33.02 -2.24
N CYS A 349 4.15 -33.49 -1.13
CA CYS A 349 4.00 -32.72 0.09
C CYS A 349 5.19 -32.90 1.04
N SER A 350 5.30 -32.04 2.05
CA SER A 350 6.28 -32.24 3.12
C SER A 350 5.98 -33.48 3.97
N THR A 351 6.97 -33.89 4.76
CA THR A 351 6.81 -34.97 5.75
C THR A 351 5.81 -34.65 6.86
N THR A 352 5.53 -33.36 7.07
CA THR A 352 4.58 -32.86 8.09
C THR A 352 3.17 -32.66 7.57
N ALA A 353 2.94 -32.75 6.27
CA ALA A 353 1.67 -32.39 5.65
C ALA A 353 0.49 -33.22 6.16
N LEU A 354 0.68 -34.53 6.32
CA LEU A 354 -0.35 -35.41 6.88
C LEU A 354 -0.73 -35.01 8.30
N ARG A 355 0.27 -34.73 9.14
CA ARG A 355 0.08 -34.29 10.52
C ARG A 355 -0.70 -32.98 10.59
N GLU A 356 -0.40 -32.03 9.71
CA GLU A 356 -1.13 -30.76 9.63
C GLU A 356 -2.60 -30.98 9.29
N ALA A 357 -2.90 -31.83 8.30
CA ALA A 357 -4.28 -32.18 7.94
C ALA A 357 -5.03 -32.84 9.10
N THR A 358 -4.36 -33.73 9.85
CA THR A 358 -4.94 -34.41 11.01
C THR A 358 -5.17 -33.47 12.17
N VAL A 359 -4.20 -32.61 12.52
CA VAL A 359 -4.35 -31.62 13.61
C VAL A 359 -5.54 -30.69 13.33
N ARG A 360 -5.72 -30.27 12.08
CA ARG A 360 -6.83 -29.41 11.66
C ARG A 360 -8.17 -30.14 11.49
N GLY A 361 -8.19 -31.47 11.50
CA GLY A 361 -9.42 -32.25 11.35
C GLY A 361 -9.91 -32.41 9.92
N HIS A 362 -9.04 -32.22 8.93
CA HIS A 362 -9.37 -32.32 7.50
C HIS A 362 -9.51 -33.78 7.07
N PHE A 363 -10.58 -34.45 7.51
CA PHE A 363 -10.81 -35.88 7.27
C PHE A 363 -10.70 -36.30 5.80
N LEU A 364 -11.36 -35.56 4.89
CA LEU A 364 -11.33 -35.87 3.46
C LEU A 364 -9.92 -35.75 2.88
N MET A 365 -9.11 -34.81 3.39
CA MET A 365 -7.71 -34.64 3.01
C MET A 365 -6.85 -35.81 3.51
N VAL A 366 -6.99 -36.19 4.78
CA VAL A 366 -6.26 -37.35 5.35
C VAL A 366 -6.60 -38.63 4.58
N LYS A 367 -7.89 -38.83 4.29
CA LYS A 367 -8.35 -39.96 3.48
C LYS A 367 -7.71 -39.93 2.09
N TYR A 368 -7.73 -38.78 1.42
CA TYR A 368 -7.14 -38.62 0.11
C TYR A 368 -5.63 -38.95 0.09
N LEU A 369 -4.86 -38.37 1.01
CA LEU A 369 -3.40 -38.54 1.09
C LEU A 369 -2.99 -39.99 1.34
N VAL A 370 -3.74 -40.71 2.18
CA VAL A 370 -3.47 -42.12 2.52
C VAL A 370 -3.94 -43.06 1.41
N ASP A 371 -5.16 -42.87 0.87
CA ASP A 371 -5.72 -43.72 -0.20
C ASP A 371 -4.86 -43.66 -1.48
N HIS A 372 -4.35 -42.48 -1.84
CA HIS A 372 -3.50 -42.29 -3.04
C HIS A 372 -2.02 -42.55 -2.78
N LYS A 373 -1.65 -43.03 -1.58
CA LYS A 373 -0.25 -43.32 -1.19
C LYS A 373 0.70 -42.13 -1.36
N VAL A 374 0.18 -40.91 -1.20
CA VAL A 374 0.98 -39.68 -1.23
C VAL A 374 1.91 -39.67 -0.01
N VAL A 375 1.38 -40.08 1.16
CA VAL A 375 2.09 -40.18 2.43
C VAL A 375 1.73 -41.48 3.13
N VAL A 376 2.71 -42.09 3.81
CA VAL A 376 2.48 -43.23 4.69
C VAL A 376 2.22 -42.73 6.11
N PRO A 377 1.08 -43.06 6.74
CA PRO A 377 0.76 -42.56 8.06
C PRO A 377 1.64 -43.21 9.14
N THR A 378 2.21 -42.40 10.04
CA THR A 378 3.05 -42.85 11.17
C THR A 378 2.20 -43.28 12.37
N GLU A 379 2.74 -44.04 13.31
CA GLU A 379 2.01 -44.45 14.52
C GLU A 379 1.54 -43.26 15.37
N THR A 380 2.35 -42.20 15.42
CA THR A 380 2.06 -40.92 16.09
C THR A 380 0.89 -40.14 15.50
N GLU A 381 0.42 -40.52 14.30
CA GLU A 381 -0.68 -39.84 13.62
C GLU A 381 -2.04 -40.17 14.26
N LEU A 382 -2.19 -41.41 14.73
CA LEU A 382 -3.37 -41.83 15.48
C LEU A 382 -3.47 -41.07 16.81
N GLU A 383 -2.33 -40.88 17.48
CA GLU A 383 -2.23 -40.06 18.69
C GLU A 383 -2.59 -38.61 18.40
N ALA A 384 -2.07 -38.03 17.31
CA ALA A 384 -2.38 -36.65 16.93
C ALA A 384 -3.88 -36.43 16.69
N ALA A 385 -4.54 -37.36 15.99
CA ALA A 385 -5.99 -37.33 15.78
C ALA A 385 -6.77 -37.43 17.10
N ALA A 386 -6.29 -38.28 18.02
CA ALA A 386 -6.89 -38.46 19.35
C ALA A 386 -6.73 -37.23 20.25
N VAL A 387 -5.55 -36.59 20.25
CA VAL A 387 -5.29 -35.35 21.01
C VAL A 387 -6.23 -34.21 20.58
N HIS A 388 -6.55 -34.12 19.29
CA HIS A 388 -7.37 -33.02 18.74
C HIS A 388 -8.87 -33.36 18.61
N GLY A 389 -9.29 -34.54 19.07
CA GLY A 389 -10.72 -34.91 19.11
C GLY A 389 -11.32 -35.32 17.76
N HIS A 390 -10.51 -35.69 16.77
CA HIS A 390 -10.99 -35.99 15.41
C HIS A 390 -11.40 -37.45 15.22
N LEU A 391 -12.57 -37.83 15.78
CA LEU A 391 -13.07 -39.22 15.77
C LEU A 391 -13.06 -39.87 14.37
N LYS A 392 -13.56 -39.18 13.33
CA LYS A 392 -13.61 -39.74 11.96
C LYS A 392 -12.22 -40.11 11.43
N ILE A 393 -11.19 -39.33 11.79
CA ILE A 393 -9.81 -39.61 11.38
C ILE A 393 -9.26 -40.80 12.17
N VAL A 394 -9.55 -40.89 13.47
CA VAL A 394 -9.20 -42.05 14.30
C VAL A 394 -9.81 -43.33 13.75
N GLU A 395 -11.11 -43.31 13.42
CA GLU A 395 -11.82 -44.45 12.83
C GLU A 395 -11.17 -44.90 11.53
N TYR A 396 -10.87 -43.96 10.62
CA TYR A 396 -10.26 -44.26 9.34
C TYR A 396 -8.82 -44.79 9.45
N LEU A 397 -7.97 -44.12 10.25
CA LEU A 397 -6.58 -44.54 10.44
C LEU A 397 -6.47 -45.90 11.14
N TYR A 398 -7.36 -46.18 12.09
CA TYR A 398 -7.42 -47.48 12.77
C TYR A 398 -7.87 -48.59 11.80
N ASN A 399 -8.96 -48.36 11.06
CA ASN A 399 -9.50 -49.36 10.13
C ASN A 399 -8.61 -49.61 8.91
N GLY A 400 -7.87 -48.60 8.43
CA GLY A 400 -6.95 -48.71 7.30
C GLY A 400 -5.67 -49.50 7.58
N ARG A 401 -5.37 -49.85 8.85
CA ARG A 401 -4.15 -50.59 9.25
C ARG A 401 -4.42 -52.04 9.67
N ARG A 402 -5.57 -52.60 9.32
CA ARG A 402 -5.94 -54.01 9.62
C ARG A 402 -4.85 -54.96 9.13
N GLY A 403 -4.04 -55.49 10.06
CA GLY A 403 -2.95 -56.42 9.78
C GLY A 403 -1.67 -56.22 10.61
N LYS A 404 -1.48 -55.06 11.24
CA LYS A 404 -0.43 -54.83 12.25
C LYS A 404 -1.07 -54.59 13.62
N THR A 405 -0.59 -55.27 14.66
CA THR A 405 -0.98 -55.05 16.05
C THR A 405 -0.56 -53.66 16.51
N LEU A 406 -1.36 -52.64 16.16
CA LEU A 406 -1.15 -51.28 16.62
C LEU A 406 -1.64 -51.17 18.07
N CYS A 407 -0.74 -50.84 18.98
CA CYS A 407 -1.14 -50.55 20.35
C CYS A 407 -1.91 -49.22 20.41
N VAL A 408 -3.13 -49.24 20.92
CA VAL A 408 -3.96 -48.02 21.09
C VAL A 408 -3.71 -47.29 22.41
N ALA A 409 -2.85 -47.81 23.30
CA ALA A 409 -2.64 -47.27 24.64
C ALA A 409 -2.22 -45.78 24.64
N ALA A 410 -1.30 -45.39 23.76
CA ALA A 410 -0.87 -44.00 23.66
C ALA A 410 -1.98 -43.07 23.13
N ALA A 411 -2.74 -43.54 22.15
CA ALA A 411 -3.90 -42.82 21.60
C ALA A 411 -5.05 -42.72 22.62
N LEU A 412 -5.29 -43.75 23.45
CA LEU A 412 -6.25 -43.73 24.56
C LEU A 412 -5.87 -42.70 25.62
N GLN A 413 -4.60 -42.70 26.04
CA GLN A 413 -4.08 -41.72 26.98
C GLN A 413 -4.19 -40.29 26.44
N ALA A 414 -3.88 -40.10 25.15
CA ALA A 414 -4.03 -38.83 24.45
C ALA A 414 -5.50 -38.36 24.39
N ALA A 415 -6.42 -39.25 23.99
CA ALA A 415 -7.85 -38.96 23.90
C ALA A 415 -8.44 -38.56 25.25
N SER A 416 -8.06 -39.25 26.33
CA SER A 416 -8.53 -38.90 27.66
C SER A 416 -7.94 -37.59 28.17
N ASN A 417 -6.65 -37.32 27.91
CA ASN A 417 -6.05 -36.02 28.24
C ASN A 417 -6.74 -34.85 27.50
N ALA A 418 -7.30 -35.12 26.33
CA ALA A 418 -8.08 -34.19 25.52
C ALA A 418 -9.59 -34.21 25.82
N ASN A 419 -10.04 -34.94 26.86
CA ASN A 419 -11.45 -35.10 27.24
C ASN A 419 -12.37 -35.55 26.07
N SER A 420 -11.86 -36.41 25.19
CA SER A 420 -12.59 -36.91 24.01
C SER A 420 -13.22 -38.28 24.30
N ASP A 421 -14.31 -38.31 25.08
CA ASP A 421 -14.97 -39.56 25.53
C ASP A 421 -15.40 -40.48 24.39
N ALA A 422 -15.85 -39.91 23.27
CA ALA A 422 -16.22 -40.68 22.08
C ALA A 422 -15.02 -41.43 21.46
N ILE A 423 -13.81 -40.86 21.52
CA ILE A 423 -12.60 -41.52 21.04
C ILE A 423 -12.11 -42.56 22.06
N VAL A 424 -12.21 -42.26 23.35
CA VAL A 424 -11.87 -43.21 24.42
C VAL A 424 -12.73 -44.46 24.29
N THR A 425 -14.06 -44.31 24.24
CA THR A 425 -15.01 -45.43 24.06
C THR A 425 -14.76 -46.20 22.77
N TYR A 426 -14.48 -45.51 21.65
CA TYR A 426 -14.19 -46.16 20.38
C TYR A 426 -12.92 -47.03 20.41
N LEU A 427 -11.82 -46.50 20.98
CA LEU A 427 -10.53 -47.19 21.07
C LEU A 427 -10.50 -48.27 22.16
N ASP A 428 -11.24 -48.06 23.26
CA ASP A 428 -11.35 -48.99 24.38
C ASP A 428 -11.94 -50.33 23.96
N ALA A 429 -12.98 -50.29 23.13
CA ALA A 429 -13.60 -51.47 22.53
C ALA A 429 -12.69 -52.22 21.51
N ARG A 430 -11.51 -51.67 21.20
CA ARG A 430 -10.65 -52.08 20.07
C ARG A 430 -9.18 -52.23 20.46
N ARG A 431 -8.92 -52.58 21.73
CA ARG A 431 -7.59 -52.79 22.27
C ARG A 431 -6.87 -53.97 21.62
N CYS A 432 -5.55 -53.87 21.53
CA CYS A 432 -4.69 -55.00 21.16
C CYS A 432 -4.53 -55.94 22.36
N SER A 433 -4.10 -57.17 22.10
CA SER A 433 -3.64 -58.11 23.14
C SER A 433 -2.56 -57.53 24.07
N CYS A 434 -1.82 -56.51 23.60
CA CYS A 434 -0.80 -55.81 24.37
C CYS A 434 -1.32 -54.85 25.45
N CYS A 435 -2.55 -54.34 25.34
CA CYS A 435 -3.14 -53.39 26.30
C CYS A 435 -4.52 -53.81 26.82
N GLU A 436 -5.08 -54.90 26.31
CA GLU A 436 -6.36 -55.47 26.74
C GLU A 436 -6.35 -55.88 28.22
N SER A 437 -5.24 -56.44 28.70
CA SER A 437 -5.08 -56.89 30.09
C SER A 437 -4.90 -55.76 31.11
N THR A 438 -4.61 -54.53 30.66
CA THR A 438 -4.38 -53.38 31.56
C THR A 438 -5.69 -52.64 31.82
N PRO A 439 -6.12 -52.42 33.08
CA PRO A 439 -7.31 -51.62 33.40
C PRO A 439 -7.29 -50.24 32.73
N LEU A 440 -8.44 -49.77 32.23
CA LEU A 440 -8.57 -48.46 31.54
C LEU A 440 -8.03 -47.31 32.39
N GLU A 441 -8.32 -47.32 33.69
CA GLU A 441 -7.89 -46.29 34.63
C GLU A 441 -6.36 -46.12 34.66
N LEU A 442 -5.60 -47.22 34.54
CA LEU A 442 -4.14 -47.19 34.53
C LEU A 442 -3.56 -46.74 33.18
N LEU A 443 -4.24 -47.04 32.08
CA LEU A 443 -3.83 -46.59 30.73
C LEU A 443 -4.10 -45.10 30.48
N VAL A 444 -5.01 -44.54 31.26
CA VAL A 444 -5.50 -43.16 31.15
C VAL A 444 -4.96 -42.26 32.26
N ALA A 445 -4.31 -42.83 33.28
CA ALA A 445 -3.71 -42.08 34.38
C ALA A 445 -2.63 -41.11 33.88
N LYS A 446 -2.81 -39.81 34.17
CA LYS A 446 -1.81 -38.78 33.85
C LYS A 446 -0.44 -39.15 34.45
N ARG A 447 0.56 -39.39 33.59
CA ARG A 447 1.96 -39.48 34.04
C ARG A 447 2.36 -38.14 34.69
N HIS A 448 2.63 -38.14 35.99
CA HIS A 448 3.27 -37.02 36.67
C HIS A 448 4.65 -36.79 36.03
N GLN A 449 4.80 -35.75 35.21
CA GLN A 449 6.13 -35.29 34.81
C GLN A 449 6.77 -34.59 36.02
N PRO A 450 7.95 -35.03 36.50
CA PRO A 450 8.67 -34.25 37.49
C PRO A 450 9.00 -32.89 36.87
N LYS A 451 8.60 -31.81 37.56
CA LYS A 451 8.88 -30.43 37.13
C LYS A 451 10.38 -30.31 36.84
N ARG A 452 10.76 -30.14 35.57
CA ARG A 452 12.11 -29.73 35.20
C ARG A 452 12.37 -28.39 35.90
N LYS A 453 13.25 -28.40 36.91
CA LYS A 453 13.77 -27.17 37.52
C LYS A 453 14.42 -26.37 36.39
N ARG A 454 13.85 -25.22 36.04
CA ARG A 454 14.49 -24.24 35.15
C ARG A 454 15.80 -23.83 35.82
N ARG A 455 16.92 -24.03 35.12
CA ARG A 455 18.20 -23.37 35.43
C ARG A 455 18.27 -22.09 34.63
#